data_AF-A0A6H1ZZJ8-F1
#
_entry.id   AF-A0A6H1ZZJ8-F1
#
_cell.length_a   1.000
_cell.length_b   1.000
_cell.length_c   1.000
_cell.angle_alpha   90.00
_cell.angle_beta   90.00
_cell.angle_gamma   90.00
#
_symmetry.space_group_name_H-M   'P 1'
#
loop_
_entity.id
_entity.type
_entity.pdbx_description
1 polymer ?
#
loop_
_entity_poly.entity_id
_entity_poly.type
_entity_poly.pdbx_seq_one_letter_code
_entity_poly.pdbx_strand_id
1 'polypeptide(L)'
;MDWTNERYVRIYTRDTTKMLLMRWDERCLFWDLLRKVDRAGILDLEGHGPPAVGVHLRCPPEVAERAVTVWLNAGWVEIRGDFLVIPSHIDAQESAQSDRQRQRDSRERRRDLARAEVTICDPGPCRRDTPAEIRDKSSQLVTVGHSVPSQPSQPSQKKNVEPEVPDPDLETIQEVWAHYLLRRAEAGKRPPEPKLDKTRIRRIRARLRDGFTVARLKRAVDGIWGEDFNVEQGYTSDELCFRNQAKVEMYEGKAAKHDGAKSAGDHHNTTAGHKRPDPADLAEARFRRQRAQEAAEAVPLSAAAPGVRNRFTALLGSIGAGSAARSTDEEREQGIQRERQRQLAALGGDE
;
A
#
# COMPACT_ATOMS: atom_id res chain seq x y z
N MET A 1 -28.33 0.39 10.72
CA MET A 1 -27.13 -0.40 10.37
C MET A 1 -26.03 0.05 11.30
N ASP A 2 -25.60 -0.79 12.24
CA ASP A 2 -24.52 -0.47 13.17
C ASP A 2 -23.19 -0.87 12.53
N TRP A 3 -22.53 0.09 11.88
CA TRP A 3 -21.29 -0.12 11.13
C TRP A 3 -20.14 -0.70 11.98
N THR A 4 -20.20 -0.57 13.31
CA THR A 4 -19.14 -1.03 14.22
C THR A 4 -19.15 -2.55 14.36
N ASN A 5 -20.34 -3.14 14.41
CA ASN A 5 -20.55 -4.57 14.65
C ASN A 5 -21.02 -5.31 13.40
N GLU A 6 -21.29 -4.58 12.32
CA GLU A 6 -21.70 -5.17 11.06
C GLU A 6 -20.62 -6.06 10.48
N ARG A 7 -21.04 -7.21 9.94
CA ARG A 7 -20.10 -8.15 9.34
C ARG A 7 -19.59 -7.61 8.00
N TYR A 8 -18.29 -7.40 7.90
CA TYR A 8 -17.62 -7.14 6.64
C TYR A 8 -17.15 -8.44 5.98
N VAL A 9 -17.34 -8.54 4.66
CA VAL A 9 -16.85 -9.65 3.83
C VAL A 9 -15.89 -9.09 2.79
N ARG A 10 -14.68 -9.63 2.74
CA ARG A 10 -13.66 -9.28 1.76
C ARG A 10 -13.98 -9.91 0.43
N ILE A 11 -13.94 -9.09 -0.61
CA ILE A 11 -14.16 -9.47 -2.00
C ILE A 11 -12.88 -9.16 -2.77
N TYR A 12 -12.40 -10.13 -3.56
CA TYR A 12 -11.26 -9.93 -4.45
C TYR A 12 -11.66 -9.06 -5.64
N THR A 13 -10.84 -8.09 -5.99
CA THR A 13 -11.07 -7.18 -7.13
C THR A 13 -10.54 -7.74 -8.45
N ARG A 14 -9.70 -8.76 -8.40
CA ARG A 14 -9.10 -9.38 -9.59
C ARG A 14 -10.03 -10.44 -10.15
N ASP A 15 -10.49 -10.23 -11.37
CA ASP A 15 -11.16 -11.27 -12.14
C ASP A 15 -10.16 -12.32 -12.62
N THR A 16 -10.42 -13.58 -12.27
CA THR A 16 -9.66 -14.72 -12.78
C THR A 16 -10.27 -15.22 -14.08
N THR A 17 -9.51 -15.93 -14.92
CA THR A 17 -10.06 -16.51 -16.15
C THR A 17 -11.25 -17.45 -15.88
N LYS A 18 -11.19 -18.23 -14.79
CA LYS A 18 -12.32 -19.06 -14.33
C LYS A 18 -13.57 -18.21 -14.08
N MET A 19 -13.42 -17.01 -13.49
CA MET A 19 -14.54 -16.08 -13.33
C MET A 19 -15.07 -15.54 -14.64
N LEU A 20 -14.18 -15.15 -15.54
CA LEU A 20 -14.56 -14.53 -16.80
C LEU A 20 -15.32 -15.51 -17.71
N LEU A 21 -15.05 -16.82 -17.58
CA LEU A 21 -15.78 -17.88 -18.28
C LEU A 21 -17.21 -18.09 -17.76
N MET A 22 -17.49 -17.74 -16.50
CA MET A 22 -18.85 -17.78 -15.96
C MET A 22 -19.73 -16.72 -16.61
N ARG A 23 -21.03 -17.00 -16.71
CA ARG A 23 -22.00 -15.97 -17.12
C ARG A 23 -22.09 -14.86 -16.07
N TRP A 24 -22.59 -13.70 -16.49
CA TRP A 24 -22.67 -12.54 -15.62
C TRP A 24 -23.53 -12.81 -14.37
N ASP A 25 -24.62 -13.56 -14.52
CA ASP A 25 -25.56 -13.89 -13.45
C ASP A 25 -24.94 -14.82 -12.41
N GLU A 26 -24.17 -15.81 -12.85
CA GLU A 26 -23.45 -16.75 -11.98
C GLU A 26 -22.39 -16.03 -11.15
N ARG A 27 -21.70 -15.04 -11.73
CA ARG A 27 -20.75 -14.17 -11.00
C ARG A 27 -21.45 -13.32 -9.94
N CYS A 28 -22.56 -12.68 -10.31
CA CYS A 28 -23.31 -11.83 -9.39
C CYS A 28 -23.85 -12.62 -8.20
N LEU A 29 -24.42 -13.81 -8.44
CA LEU A 29 -24.92 -14.68 -7.40
C LEU A 29 -23.83 -15.19 -6.47
N PHE A 30 -22.63 -15.46 -6.99
CA PHE A 30 -21.50 -15.88 -6.15
C PHE A 30 -21.10 -14.78 -5.15
N TRP A 31 -21.10 -13.53 -5.58
CA TRP A 31 -20.80 -12.40 -4.69
C TRP A 31 -21.86 -12.17 -3.62
N ASP A 32 -23.14 -12.36 -3.96
CA ASP A 32 -24.21 -12.29 -2.96
C ASP A 32 -24.17 -13.47 -1.98
N LEU A 33 -23.82 -14.68 -2.47
CA LEU A 33 -23.63 -15.87 -1.66
C LEU A 33 -22.58 -15.67 -0.55
N LEU A 34 -21.46 -15.02 -0.85
CA LEU A 34 -20.41 -14.72 0.14
C LEU A 34 -20.93 -13.90 1.34
N ARG A 35 -22.05 -13.17 1.17
CA ARG A 35 -22.67 -12.38 2.24
C ARG A 35 -23.67 -13.20 3.06
N LYS A 36 -24.19 -14.30 2.50
CA LYS A 36 -25.21 -15.18 3.12
C LYS A 36 -24.62 -16.35 3.90
N VAL A 37 -23.47 -16.86 3.46
CA VAL A 37 -22.74 -17.90 4.20
C VAL A 37 -22.36 -17.39 5.59
N ASP A 38 -22.23 -18.27 6.57
CA ASP A 38 -21.77 -17.96 7.92
C ASP A 38 -20.26 -17.59 7.97
N ARG A 39 -19.68 -17.42 9.16
CA ARG A 39 -18.23 -17.11 9.31
C ARG A 39 -17.32 -18.26 8.88
N ALA A 40 -17.82 -19.50 8.90
CA ALA A 40 -17.09 -20.67 8.43
C ALA A 40 -17.18 -20.85 6.91
N GLY A 41 -17.99 -20.04 6.21
CA GLY A 41 -18.25 -20.19 4.78
C GLY A 41 -19.24 -21.30 4.46
N ILE A 42 -20.15 -21.59 5.40
CA ILE A 42 -21.16 -22.63 5.31
C ILE A 42 -22.53 -21.98 5.16
N LEU A 43 -23.36 -22.56 4.29
CA LEU A 43 -24.78 -22.24 4.16
C LEU A 43 -25.59 -23.52 4.35
N ASP A 44 -26.56 -23.47 5.26
CA ASP A 44 -27.50 -24.56 5.47
C ASP A 44 -28.56 -24.56 4.36
N LEU A 45 -28.72 -25.71 3.70
CA LEU A 45 -29.72 -25.94 2.65
C LEU A 45 -30.96 -26.65 3.18
N GLU A 46 -30.97 -27.06 4.45
CA GLU A 46 -32.11 -27.72 5.12
C GLU A 46 -32.65 -28.94 4.34
N GLY A 47 -31.78 -29.68 3.66
CA GLY A 47 -32.14 -30.86 2.87
C GLY A 47 -32.82 -30.57 1.52
N HIS A 48 -32.99 -29.30 1.15
CA HIS A 48 -33.62 -28.89 -0.11
C HIS A 48 -32.64 -28.82 -1.30
N GLY A 49 -31.35 -29.05 -1.06
CA GLY A 49 -30.32 -29.12 -2.10
C GLY A 49 -30.04 -27.78 -2.81
N PRO A 50 -29.54 -27.80 -4.07
CA PRO A 50 -29.22 -26.59 -4.84
C PRO A 50 -30.36 -25.56 -4.99
N PRO A 51 -31.65 -25.93 -5.15
CA PRO A 51 -32.74 -24.95 -5.21
C PRO A 51 -32.85 -24.05 -3.97
N ALA A 52 -32.44 -24.54 -2.79
CA ALA A 52 -32.47 -23.78 -1.53
C ALA A 52 -31.60 -22.52 -1.60
N VAL A 53 -30.53 -22.55 -2.40
CA VAL A 53 -29.67 -21.39 -2.65
C VAL A 53 -30.46 -20.25 -3.29
N GLY A 54 -31.41 -20.56 -4.18
CA GLY A 54 -32.28 -19.57 -4.81
C GLY A 54 -33.14 -18.82 -3.79
N VAL A 55 -33.62 -19.51 -2.77
CA VAL A 55 -34.40 -18.91 -1.67
C VAL A 55 -33.53 -17.92 -0.87
N HIS A 56 -32.32 -18.33 -0.49
CA HIS A 56 -31.38 -17.48 0.27
C HIS A 56 -30.93 -16.24 -0.52
N LEU A 57 -30.72 -16.38 -1.83
CA LEU A 57 -30.29 -15.31 -2.75
C LEU A 57 -31.46 -14.52 -3.35
N ARG A 58 -32.70 -14.93 -3.08
CA ARG A 58 -33.92 -14.33 -3.66
C ARG A 58 -33.90 -14.30 -5.19
N CYS A 59 -33.41 -15.37 -5.80
CA CYS A 59 -33.39 -15.55 -7.25
C CYS A 59 -34.22 -16.78 -7.66
N PRO A 60 -34.65 -16.86 -8.94
CA PRO A 60 -35.37 -18.03 -9.42
C PRO A 60 -34.52 -19.30 -9.26
N PRO A 61 -35.13 -20.44 -8.85
CA PRO A 61 -34.39 -21.66 -8.55
C PRO A 61 -33.60 -22.18 -9.75
N GLU A 62 -34.10 -21.99 -10.97
CA GLU A 62 -33.42 -22.42 -12.20
C GLU A 62 -32.10 -21.68 -12.44
N VAL A 63 -32.03 -20.41 -12.01
CA VAL A 63 -30.81 -19.60 -12.09
C VAL A 63 -29.83 -20.04 -11.01
N ALA A 64 -30.31 -20.30 -9.81
CA ALA A 64 -29.50 -20.77 -8.69
C ALA A 64 -28.89 -22.15 -8.97
N GLU A 65 -29.68 -23.11 -9.44
CA GLU A 65 -29.23 -24.47 -9.76
C GLU A 65 -28.15 -24.47 -10.84
N ARG A 66 -28.34 -23.68 -11.91
CA ARG A 66 -27.33 -23.51 -12.95
C ARG A 66 -26.03 -22.96 -12.36
N ALA A 67 -26.12 -21.89 -11.57
CA ALA A 67 -24.95 -21.26 -10.96
C ALA A 67 -24.21 -22.21 -10.02
N VAL A 68 -24.93 -22.93 -9.16
CA VAL A 68 -24.37 -23.93 -8.24
C VAL A 68 -23.64 -25.03 -9.02
N THR A 69 -24.21 -25.52 -10.12
CA THR A 69 -23.56 -26.52 -10.98
C THR A 69 -22.22 -26.01 -11.53
N VAL A 70 -22.18 -24.76 -11.98
CA VAL A 70 -20.94 -24.12 -12.48
C VAL A 70 -19.92 -23.98 -11.36
N TRP A 71 -20.32 -23.59 -10.15
CA TRP A 71 -19.42 -23.45 -9.00
C TRP A 71 -18.85 -24.78 -8.51
N LEU A 72 -19.67 -25.83 -8.51
CA LEU A 72 -19.25 -27.21 -8.21
C LEU A 72 -18.18 -27.67 -9.21
N ASN A 73 -18.43 -27.49 -10.51
CA ASN A 73 -17.49 -27.84 -11.57
C ASN A 73 -16.18 -27.03 -11.50
N ALA A 74 -16.26 -25.77 -11.07
CA ALA A 74 -15.09 -24.91 -10.87
C ALA A 74 -14.27 -25.27 -9.61
N GLY A 75 -14.83 -26.07 -8.70
CA GLY A 75 -14.26 -26.42 -7.39
C GLY A 75 -14.29 -25.27 -6.39
N TRP A 76 -15.27 -24.38 -6.52
CA TRP A 76 -15.40 -23.19 -5.67
C TRP A 76 -16.29 -23.42 -4.46
N VAL A 77 -17.25 -24.32 -4.64
CA VAL A 77 -18.25 -24.71 -3.68
C VAL A 77 -18.24 -26.24 -3.62
N GLU A 78 -18.51 -26.79 -2.45
CA GLU A 78 -18.74 -28.22 -2.22
C GLU A 78 -20.10 -28.38 -1.53
N ILE A 79 -20.89 -29.37 -1.93
CA ILE A 79 -22.09 -29.76 -1.18
C ILE A 79 -21.74 -31.00 -0.37
N ARG A 80 -21.93 -30.94 0.95
CA ARG A 80 -21.69 -32.03 1.90
C ARG A 80 -22.95 -32.28 2.71
N GLY A 81 -23.74 -33.27 2.29
CA GLY A 81 -25.07 -33.51 2.87
C GLY A 81 -25.96 -32.29 2.64
N ASP A 82 -26.45 -31.72 3.73
CA ASP A 82 -27.37 -30.57 3.71
C ASP A 82 -26.64 -29.21 3.72
N PHE A 83 -25.30 -29.21 3.70
CA PHE A 83 -24.51 -27.99 3.78
C PHE A 83 -23.81 -27.67 2.46
N LEU A 84 -23.88 -26.40 2.07
CA LEU A 84 -23.05 -25.81 1.04
C LEU A 84 -21.83 -25.17 1.70
N VAL A 85 -20.63 -25.59 1.30
CA VAL A 85 -19.36 -25.16 1.89
C VAL A 85 -18.50 -24.46 0.85
N ILE A 86 -17.88 -23.34 1.21
CA ILE A 86 -16.87 -22.65 0.42
C ILE A 86 -15.49 -22.96 1.02
N PRO A 87 -14.70 -23.90 0.46
CA PRO A 87 -13.50 -24.42 1.13
C PRO A 87 -12.46 -23.35 1.48
N SER A 88 -12.24 -22.39 0.58
CA SER A 88 -11.26 -21.31 0.77
C SER A 88 -11.83 -20.06 1.44
N HIS A 89 -13.01 -20.11 2.06
CA HIS A 89 -13.64 -18.93 2.65
C HIS A 89 -12.81 -18.34 3.78
N ILE A 90 -12.45 -19.17 4.78
CA ILE A 90 -11.69 -18.73 5.96
C ILE A 90 -10.34 -18.14 5.52
N ASP A 91 -9.60 -18.89 4.72
CA ASP A 91 -8.31 -18.45 4.17
C ASP A 91 -8.43 -17.12 3.42
N ALA A 92 -9.50 -16.94 2.64
CA ALA A 92 -9.72 -15.70 1.90
C ALA A 92 -10.03 -14.51 2.83
N GLN A 93 -10.89 -14.71 3.83
CA GLN A 93 -11.30 -13.64 4.75
C GLN A 93 -10.15 -13.25 5.70
N GLU A 94 -9.40 -14.22 6.18
CA GLU A 94 -8.31 -14.04 7.16
C GLU A 94 -6.96 -13.72 6.50
N SER A 95 -6.83 -13.85 5.17
CA SER A 95 -5.58 -13.56 4.47
C SER A 95 -5.07 -12.15 4.78
N ALA A 96 -4.00 -12.06 5.56
CA ALA A 96 -3.33 -10.78 5.77
C ALA A 96 -2.84 -10.29 4.40
N GLN A 97 -3.30 -9.11 3.96
CA GLN A 97 -2.61 -8.44 2.86
C GLN A 97 -1.15 -8.31 3.29
N SER A 98 -0.23 -8.96 2.55
CA SER A 98 1.17 -8.94 2.97
C SER A 98 1.63 -7.50 3.13
N ASP A 99 2.35 -7.19 4.20
CA ASP A 99 2.90 -5.85 4.41
C ASP A 99 3.74 -5.38 3.21
N ARG A 100 4.32 -6.33 2.48
CA ARG A 100 5.03 -6.08 1.22
C ARG A 100 4.10 -5.51 0.14
N GLN A 101 2.87 -6.03 0.01
CA GLN A 101 1.88 -5.50 -0.93
C GLN A 101 1.38 -4.13 -0.47
N ARG A 102 1.09 -3.96 0.83
CA ARG A 102 0.70 -2.64 1.39
C ARG A 102 1.77 -1.58 1.15
N GLN A 103 3.05 -1.94 1.35
CA GLN A 103 4.16 -1.04 1.07
C GLN A 103 4.33 -0.75 -0.42
N ARG A 104 4.09 -1.74 -1.30
CA ARG A 104 4.12 -1.54 -2.74
C ARG A 104 3.02 -0.57 -3.18
N ASP A 105 1.79 -0.81 -2.75
CA ASP A 105 0.63 0.05 -3.07
C ASP A 105 0.82 1.46 -2.51
N SER A 106 1.42 1.61 -1.32
CA SER A 106 1.78 2.92 -0.75
C SER A 106 2.86 3.65 -1.58
N ARG A 107 3.89 2.92 -2.05
CA ARG A 107 4.93 3.49 -2.92
C ARG A 107 4.38 3.88 -4.29
N GLU A 108 3.46 3.09 -4.84
CA GLU A 108 2.78 3.34 -6.10
C GLU A 108 1.88 4.57 -5.99
N ARG A 109 1.02 4.65 -4.97
CA ARG A 109 0.23 5.86 -4.68
C ARG A 109 1.07 7.12 -4.49
N ARG A 110 2.21 7.02 -3.78
CA ARG A 110 3.15 8.15 -3.62
C ARG A 110 3.75 8.58 -4.96
N ARG A 111 4.08 7.63 -5.84
CA ARG A 111 4.60 7.91 -7.18
C ARG A 111 3.55 8.57 -8.06
N ASP A 112 2.31 8.08 -8.01
CA ASP A 112 1.22 8.60 -8.83
C ASP A 112 0.80 10.00 -8.39
N LEU A 113 0.77 10.28 -7.08
CA LEU A 113 0.59 11.64 -6.55
C LEU A 113 1.69 12.58 -7.02
N ALA A 114 2.97 12.17 -6.91
CA ALA A 114 4.10 12.96 -7.39
C ALA A 114 4.12 13.16 -8.91
N ARG A 115 3.45 12.29 -9.69
CA ARG A 115 3.28 12.44 -11.14
C ARG A 115 2.09 13.33 -11.51
N ALA A 116 1.00 13.26 -10.75
CA ALA A 116 -0.17 14.10 -10.96
C ALA A 116 0.08 15.57 -10.62
N GLU A 117 1.01 15.85 -9.69
CA GLU A 117 1.42 17.21 -9.30
C GLU A 117 2.39 17.86 -10.32
N VAL A 118 2.93 17.10 -11.27
CA VAL A 118 3.67 17.65 -12.42
C VAL A 118 2.66 17.98 -13.52
N THR A 119 1.83 18.99 -13.28
CA THR A 119 1.08 19.64 -14.35
C THR A 119 2.08 20.25 -15.33
N ILE A 120 1.88 19.92 -16.61
CA ILE A 120 2.62 20.43 -17.76
C ILE A 120 2.66 21.96 -17.66
N CYS A 121 3.86 22.55 -17.68
CA CYS A 121 4.01 23.99 -17.86
C CYS A 121 3.24 24.39 -19.12
N ASP A 122 2.19 25.21 -18.96
CA ASP A 122 1.46 25.78 -20.08
C ASP A 122 2.46 26.44 -21.04
N PRO A 123 2.44 26.11 -22.35
CA PRO A 123 3.24 26.83 -23.33
C PRO A 123 2.58 28.20 -23.57
N GLY A 124 2.79 29.13 -22.65
CA GLY A 124 2.53 30.54 -22.88
C GLY A 124 3.42 31.04 -24.03
N PRO A 125 2.90 31.84 -24.97
CA PRO A 125 3.65 32.25 -26.15
C PRO A 125 4.75 33.24 -25.75
N CYS A 126 5.99 32.76 -25.63
CA CYS A 126 7.16 33.62 -25.60
C CYS A 126 7.31 34.31 -26.95
N ARG A 127 6.70 35.50 -27.09
CA ARG A 127 7.15 36.48 -28.07
C ARG A 127 8.56 36.92 -27.69
N ARG A 128 9.53 36.58 -28.53
CA ARG A 128 10.76 37.37 -28.65
C ARG A 128 11.29 37.22 -30.07
N ASP A 129 11.28 38.33 -30.79
CA ASP A 129 11.82 38.48 -32.13
C ASP A 129 13.34 38.19 -32.12
N THR A 130 13.77 37.49 -33.16
CA THR A 130 15.16 37.11 -33.54
C THR A 130 15.94 38.31 -34.12
N PRO A 131 17.17 38.18 -34.70
CA PRO A 131 18.17 37.09 -34.68
C PRO A 131 19.63 37.58 -34.43
N ALA A 132 20.55 36.67 -34.08
CA ALA A 132 21.95 36.58 -34.57
C ALA A 132 22.71 35.61 -33.67
N GLU A 133 23.01 34.39 -34.13
CA GLU A 133 24.25 33.98 -34.81
C GLU A 133 25.12 33.15 -33.84
N ILE A 134 25.83 32.17 -34.41
CA ILE A 134 26.94 31.40 -33.85
C ILE A 134 26.58 30.05 -33.16
N ARG A 135 26.48 29.03 -34.04
CA ARG A 135 27.44 27.91 -34.20
C ARG A 135 27.35 26.70 -33.25
N ASP A 136 27.06 25.57 -33.91
CA ASP A 136 27.39 24.16 -33.66
C ASP A 136 28.23 23.80 -32.41
N LYS A 137 27.76 22.78 -31.68
CA LYS A 137 28.40 21.45 -31.65
C LYS A 137 27.71 20.45 -30.73
N SER A 138 27.84 19.19 -31.14
CA SER A 138 27.68 17.94 -30.39
C SER A 138 26.24 17.48 -30.08
N SER A 139 25.73 16.72 -31.04
CA SER A 139 25.14 15.40 -30.84
C SER A 139 25.49 14.78 -29.48
N GLN A 140 24.50 14.55 -28.62
CA GLN A 140 24.60 13.55 -27.57
C GLN A 140 23.72 12.37 -27.91
N LEU A 141 24.37 11.20 -27.87
CA LEU A 141 23.84 9.89 -28.19
C LEU A 141 22.51 9.62 -27.48
N VAL A 142 21.55 9.18 -28.28
CA VAL A 142 20.42 8.36 -27.83
C VAL A 142 21.00 7.14 -27.10
N THR A 143 20.77 7.03 -25.79
CA THR A 143 21.04 5.80 -25.06
C THR A 143 20.03 4.74 -25.49
N VAL A 144 20.55 3.72 -26.16
CA VAL A 144 19.82 2.52 -26.55
C VAL A 144 19.22 1.89 -25.29
N GLY A 145 17.89 1.71 -25.30
CA GLY A 145 17.18 1.03 -24.23
C GLY A 145 17.71 -0.39 -24.06
N HIS A 146 18.35 -0.67 -22.93
CA HIS A 146 18.61 -2.03 -22.49
C HIS A 146 17.31 -2.65 -21.99
N SER A 147 16.59 -3.30 -22.89
CA SER A 147 15.64 -4.35 -22.59
C SER A 147 16.40 -5.58 -22.07
N VAL A 148 16.67 -5.61 -20.77
CA VAL A 148 17.09 -6.85 -20.11
C VAL A 148 15.83 -7.70 -19.92
N PRO A 149 15.69 -8.89 -20.54
CA PRO A 149 14.59 -9.78 -20.24
C PRO A 149 14.70 -10.24 -18.80
N SER A 150 13.63 -9.99 -18.04
CA SER A 150 13.44 -10.43 -16.66
C SER A 150 13.61 -11.95 -16.59
N GLN A 151 14.73 -12.44 -16.06
CA GLN A 151 14.84 -13.84 -15.67
C GLN A 151 13.82 -14.12 -14.56
N PRO A 152 13.04 -15.21 -14.64
CA PRO A 152 12.21 -15.64 -13.53
C PRO A 152 13.12 -16.03 -12.36
N SER A 153 13.00 -15.28 -11.27
CA SER A 153 13.63 -15.57 -9.99
C SER A 153 13.27 -16.98 -9.53
N GLN A 154 14.25 -17.89 -9.53
CA GLN A 154 14.11 -19.19 -8.90
C GLN A 154 13.90 -18.98 -7.39
N PRO A 155 12.97 -19.71 -6.75
CA PRO A 155 12.84 -19.68 -5.31
C PRO A 155 14.13 -20.24 -4.69
N SER A 156 14.86 -19.38 -3.97
CA SER A 156 16.03 -19.77 -3.20
C SER A 156 15.65 -20.88 -2.22
N GLN A 157 16.07 -22.09 -2.54
CA GLN A 157 15.94 -23.25 -1.69
C GLN A 157 17.25 -23.52 -0.96
N LYS A 158 17.07 -23.90 0.31
CA LYS A 158 17.98 -24.60 1.21
C LYS A 158 18.98 -23.74 1.99
N LYS A 159 18.55 -23.48 3.23
CA LYS A 159 19.37 -23.47 4.45
C LYS A 159 20.67 -24.26 4.26
N ASN A 160 21.77 -23.54 4.12
CA ASN A 160 23.04 -24.08 4.56
C ASN A 160 22.90 -24.32 6.08
N VAL A 161 23.18 -25.54 6.51
CA VAL A 161 23.39 -25.86 7.93
C VAL A 161 24.71 -25.19 8.29
N GLU A 162 24.60 -23.92 8.65
CA GLU A 162 25.65 -23.11 9.24
C GLU A 162 26.03 -23.74 10.58
N PRO A 163 27.33 -23.87 10.91
CA PRO A 163 27.78 -24.51 12.14
C PRO A 163 27.08 -23.87 13.35
N GLU A 164 26.61 -24.71 14.29
CA GLU A 164 25.95 -24.25 15.51
C GLU A 164 26.95 -23.44 16.36
N VAL A 165 27.04 -22.15 16.09
CA VAL A 165 27.65 -21.20 17.01
C VAL A 165 26.77 -21.22 18.26
N PRO A 166 27.34 -21.52 19.45
CA PRO A 166 26.57 -21.57 20.69
C PRO A 166 25.82 -20.25 20.86
N ASP A 167 24.53 -20.36 21.15
CA ASP A 167 23.66 -19.19 21.21
C ASP A 167 24.17 -18.25 22.33
N PRO A 168 24.40 -16.95 22.04
CA PRO A 168 25.02 -16.07 23.01
C PRO A 168 24.08 -15.83 24.21
N ASP A 169 24.66 -15.94 25.41
CA ASP A 169 23.95 -15.77 26.68
C ASP A 169 23.32 -14.39 26.81
N LEU A 170 22.19 -14.32 27.50
CA LEU A 170 21.46 -13.07 27.71
C LEU A 170 22.31 -12.03 28.46
N GLU A 171 23.21 -12.48 29.35
CA GLU A 171 24.14 -11.62 30.10
C GLU A 171 25.07 -10.84 29.16
N THR A 172 25.61 -11.48 28.13
CA THR A 172 26.48 -10.81 27.14
C THR A 172 25.74 -9.72 26.37
N ILE A 173 24.46 -9.96 26.05
CA ILE A 173 23.61 -8.99 25.37
C ILE A 173 23.30 -7.80 26.29
N GLN A 174 23.03 -8.07 27.57
CA GLN A 174 22.80 -7.04 28.57
C GLN A 174 24.05 -6.18 28.80
N GLU A 175 25.24 -6.77 28.76
CA GLU A 175 26.50 -6.06 28.89
C GLU A 175 26.73 -5.04 27.76
N VAL A 176 26.48 -5.43 26.50
CA VAL A 176 26.56 -4.51 25.35
C VAL A 176 25.52 -3.39 25.49
N TRP A 177 24.31 -3.73 25.93
CA TRP A 177 23.24 -2.75 26.10
C TRP A 177 23.51 -1.75 27.23
N ALA A 178 24.03 -2.22 28.36
CA ALA A 178 24.43 -1.36 29.48
C ALA A 178 25.49 -0.33 29.05
N HIS A 179 26.47 -0.75 28.23
CA HIS A 179 27.47 0.16 27.66
C HIS A 179 26.85 1.24 26.77
N TYR A 180 25.86 0.87 25.95
CA TYR A 180 25.12 1.84 25.13
C TYR A 180 24.34 2.86 25.97
N LEU A 181 23.71 2.42 27.06
CA LEU A 181 23.02 3.33 27.98
C LEU A 181 23.99 4.28 28.70
N LEU A 182 25.16 3.78 29.10
CA LEU A 182 26.22 4.59 29.70
C LEU A 182 26.66 5.71 28.77
N ARG A 183 26.96 5.40 27.50
CA ARG A 183 27.34 6.43 26.51
C ARG A 183 26.22 7.42 26.20
N ARG A 184 24.97 6.95 26.21
CA ARG A 184 23.80 7.84 26.07
C ARG A 184 23.71 8.83 27.24
N ALA A 185 23.97 8.38 28.46
CA ALA A 185 23.94 9.22 29.65
C ALA A 185 25.06 10.27 29.63
N GLU A 186 26.28 9.88 29.23
CA GLU A 186 27.42 10.79 29.03
C GLU A 186 27.11 11.89 28.01
N ALA A 187 26.41 11.55 26.93
CA ALA A 187 25.98 12.52 25.90
C ALA A 187 24.82 13.44 26.35
N GLY A 188 24.37 13.36 27.61
CA GLY A 188 23.35 14.24 28.17
C GLY A 188 21.94 14.05 27.59
N LYS A 189 21.67 12.94 26.88
CA LYS A 189 20.34 12.66 26.32
C LYS A 189 19.39 12.22 27.45
N ARG A 190 18.50 13.13 27.85
CA ARG A 190 17.50 12.94 28.91
C ARG A 190 16.54 11.75 28.66
N PRO A 191 15.88 11.23 29.71
CA PRO A 191 14.86 10.18 29.62
C PRO A 191 13.69 10.54 28.68
N PRO A 192 12.93 9.54 28.16
CA PRO A 192 12.87 8.15 28.63
C PRO A 192 14.00 7.26 28.11
N GLU A 193 14.54 6.44 29.01
CA GLU A 193 15.52 5.42 28.67
C GLU A 193 14.88 4.36 27.76
N PRO A 194 15.58 3.93 26.70
CA PRO A 194 15.06 2.91 25.83
C PRO A 194 15.11 1.57 26.59
N LYS A 195 13.98 0.87 26.69
CA LYS A 195 13.96 -0.48 27.27
C LYS A 195 14.60 -1.48 26.30
N LEU A 196 15.25 -2.51 26.83
CA LEU A 196 15.79 -3.61 26.03
C LEU A 196 14.63 -4.49 25.51
N ASP A 197 14.09 -4.13 24.34
CA ASP A 197 13.00 -4.87 23.67
C ASP A 197 13.51 -6.11 22.90
N LYS A 198 12.61 -7.05 22.61
CA LYS A 198 12.87 -8.26 21.81
C LYS A 198 13.55 -7.93 20.47
N THR A 199 13.18 -6.82 19.84
CA THR A 199 13.79 -6.37 18.58
C THR A 199 15.28 -6.02 18.74
N ARG A 200 15.63 -5.37 19.85
CA ARG A 200 17.01 -4.96 20.17
C ARG A 200 17.88 -6.15 20.54
N ILE A 201 17.33 -7.04 21.39
CA ILE A 201 17.97 -8.31 21.74
C ILE A 201 18.30 -9.10 20.47
N ARG A 202 17.34 -9.21 19.54
CA ARG A 202 17.54 -9.90 18.27
C ARG A 202 18.67 -9.30 17.43
N ARG A 203 18.80 -7.97 17.38
CA ARG A 203 19.85 -7.29 16.61
C ARG A 203 21.24 -7.54 17.20
N ILE A 204 21.39 -7.38 18.52
CA ILE A 204 22.68 -7.61 19.20
C ILE A 204 23.06 -9.10 19.09
N ARG A 205 22.11 -10.00 19.34
CA ARG A 205 22.29 -11.45 19.17
C ARG A 205 22.75 -11.82 17.76
N ALA A 206 22.15 -11.21 16.73
CA ALA A 206 22.56 -11.46 15.35
C ALA A 206 24.04 -11.10 15.13
N ARG A 207 24.51 -9.96 15.66
CA ARG A 207 25.92 -9.57 15.50
C ARG A 207 26.88 -10.47 16.28
N LEU A 208 26.48 -10.96 17.45
CA LEU A 208 27.27 -11.95 18.19
C LEU A 208 27.39 -13.27 17.41
N ARG A 209 26.30 -13.72 16.76
CA ARG A 209 26.33 -14.90 15.87
C ARG A 209 27.18 -14.70 14.62
N ASP A 210 27.23 -13.48 14.08
CA ASP A 210 28.12 -13.13 12.96
C ASP A 210 29.62 -13.14 13.35
N GLY A 211 29.97 -13.48 14.59
CA GLY A 211 31.35 -13.58 15.08
C GLY A 211 31.93 -12.29 15.66
N PHE A 212 31.10 -11.25 15.88
CA PHE A 212 31.57 -10.04 16.58
C PHE A 212 31.69 -10.30 18.08
N THR A 213 32.84 -9.94 18.67
CA THR A 213 33.02 -10.01 20.11
C THR A 213 32.31 -8.85 20.82
N VAL A 214 31.97 -9.04 22.10
CA VAL A 214 31.37 -8.00 22.95
C VAL A 214 32.21 -6.72 22.94
N ALA A 215 33.54 -6.83 22.98
CA ALA A 215 34.46 -5.69 22.93
C ALA A 215 34.34 -4.89 21.62
N ARG A 216 34.20 -5.57 20.46
CA ARG A 216 34.02 -4.90 19.17
C ARG A 216 32.69 -4.18 19.09
N LEU A 217 31.63 -4.79 19.63
CA LEU A 217 30.31 -4.15 19.70
C LEU A 217 30.32 -2.91 20.60
N LYS A 218 31.03 -2.94 21.74
CA LYS A 218 31.22 -1.75 22.60
C LYS A 218 31.98 -0.63 21.87
N ARG A 219 33.05 -0.94 21.13
CA ARG A 219 33.74 0.06 20.30
C ARG A 219 32.84 0.66 19.23
N ALA A 220 32.02 -0.16 18.57
CA ALA A 220 31.06 0.36 17.58
C ALA A 220 30.04 1.31 18.23
N VAL A 221 29.62 1.05 19.46
CA VAL A 221 28.79 1.98 20.25
C VAL A 221 29.55 3.27 20.54
N ASP A 222 30.81 3.18 20.97
CA ASP A 222 31.67 4.36 21.20
C ASP A 222 31.79 5.22 19.94
N GLY A 223 31.90 4.59 18.76
CA GLY A 223 31.99 5.28 17.47
C GLY A 223 30.71 6.01 17.06
N ILE A 224 29.53 5.57 17.50
CA ILE A 224 28.29 6.34 17.28
C ILE A 224 28.31 7.62 18.11
N TRP A 225 28.64 7.48 19.40
CA TRP A 225 28.56 8.55 20.37
C TRP A 225 29.73 9.53 20.30
N GLY A 226 30.88 9.12 19.75
CA GLY A 226 32.03 9.98 19.48
C GLY A 226 31.92 10.83 18.21
N GLU A 227 30.85 10.68 17.43
CA GLU A 227 30.61 11.50 16.24
C GLU A 227 29.58 12.59 16.53
N ASP A 228 30.05 13.84 16.64
CA ASP A 228 29.23 15.02 16.97
C ASP A 228 27.98 15.11 16.09
N PHE A 229 28.13 14.84 14.78
CA PHE A 229 27.02 14.84 13.83
C PHE A 229 25.87 13.92 14.25
N ASN A 230 26.17 12.70 14.73
CA ASN A 230 25.13 11.77 15.15
C ASN A 230 24.43 12.25 16.42
N VAL A 231 25.19 12.82 17.36
CA VAL A 231 24.67 13.31 18.64
C VAL A 231 23.80 14.56 18.42
N GLU A 232 24.25 15.50 17.59
CA GLU A 232 23.54 16.74 17.27
C GLU A 232 22.25 16.49 16.48
N GLN A 233 22.31 15.66 15.43
CA GLN A 233 21.14 15.33 14.60
C GLN A 233 20.20 14.31 15.25
N GLY A 234 20.55 13.77 16.41
CA GLY A 234 19.74 12.78 17.13
C GLY A 234 19.75 11.39 16.51
N TYR A 235 20.64 11.11 15.56
CA TYR A 235 20.87 9.78 14.99
C TYR A 235 21.68 8.90 15.95
N THR A 236 21.12 8.64 17.12
CA THR A 236 21.80 7.89 18.19
C THR A 236 21.16 6.53 18.44
N SER A 237 20.23 6.10 17.57
CA SER A 237 19.50 4.83 17.73
C SER A 237 20.42 3.61 17.66
N ASP A 238 20.12 2.59 18.46
CA ASP A 238 20.76 1.27 18.44
C ASP A 238 20.69 0.59 17.07
N GLU A 239 19.70 0.97 16.24
CA GLU A 239 19.59 0.49 14.87
C GLU A 239 20.78 0.93 14.01
N LEU A 240 21.41 2.06 14.31
CA LEU A 240 22.46 2.62 13.49
C LEU A 240 23.70 1.72 13.49
N CYS A 241 24.10 1.17 14.66
CA CYS A 241 25.23 0.23 14.77
C CYS A 241 24.83 -1.21 14.46
N PHE A 242 23.70 -1.69 15.00
CA PHE A 242 23.42 -3.14 15.00
C PHE A 242 22.58 -3.63 13.81
N ARG A 243 22.29 -2.76 12.82
CA ARG A 243 21.47 -3.13 11.64
C ARG A 243 22.13 -4.17 10.75
N ASN A 244 23.42 -4.05 10.45
CA ASN A 244 24.18 -5.00 9.65
C ASN A 244 25.67 -5.00 10.01
N GLN A 245 26.41 -6.00 9.53
CA GLN A 245 27.84 -6.16 9.75
C GLN A 245 28.64 -4.92 9.32
N ALA A 246 28.37 -4.41 8.11
CA ALA A 246 29.07 -3.24 7.56
C ALA A 246 28.95 -1.99 8.46
N LYS A 247 27.81 -1.82 9.15
CA LYS A 247 27.63 -0.71 10.09
C LYS A 247 28.45 -0.88 11.37
N VAL A 248 28.54 -2.09 11.90
CA VAL A 248 29.40 -2.37 13.07
C VAL A 248 30.86 -2.02 12.75
N GLU A 249 31.37 -2.49 11.61
CA GLU A 249 32.74 -2.22 11.16
C GLU A 249 32.97 -0.72 10.89
N MET A 250 32.01 -0.05 10.26
CA MET A 250 32.08 1.39 10.00
C MET A 250 32.22 2.19 11.29
N TYR A 251 31.42 1.90 12.31
CA TYR A 251 31.48 2.63 13.59
C TYR A 251 32.67 2.21 14.46
N GLU A 252 33.11 0.96 14.40
CA GLU A 252 34.36 0.53 15.04
C GLU A 252 35.55 1.33 14.49
N GLY A 253 35.61 1.53 13.17
CA GLY A 253 36.63 2.36 12.53
C GLY A 253 36.56 3.84 12.91
N LYS A 254 35.35 4.37 13.21
CA LYS A 254 35.20 5.75 13.71
C LYS A 254 35.67 5.90 15.15
N ALA A 255 35.40 4.92 16.01
CA ALA A 255 35.88 4.92 17.40
C ALA A 255 37.41 5.00 17.46
N ALA A 256 38.09 4.16 16.66
CA ALA A 256 39.56 4.15 16.58
C ALA A 256 40.16 5.51 16.17
N LYS A 257 39.50 6.25 15.27
CA LYS A 257 39.94 7.60 14.86
C LYS A 257 39.82 8.62 16.00
N HIS A 258 38.76 8.51 16.79
CA HIS A 258 38.50 9.43 17.89
C HIS A 258 39.46 9.18 19.06
N ASP A 259 39.79 7.92 19.36
CA ASP A 259 40.80 7.57 20.36
C ASP A 259 42.20 8.04 19.93
N GLY A 260 42.54 7.89 18.64
CA GLY A 260 43.79 8.42 18.08
C GLY A 260 43.88 9.94 18.15
N ALA A 261 42.80 10.66 17.84
CA ALA A 261 42.75 12.12 17.89
C ALA A 261 42.86 12.68 19.32
N LYS A 262 42.28 12.00 20.32
CA LYS A 262 42.44 12.38 21.74
C LYS A 262 43.86 12.21 22.26
N SER A 263 44.63 11.26 21.73
CA SER A 263 46.04 11.07 22.14
C SER A 263 47.02 12.05 21.47
N ALA A 264 46.64 12.66 20.35
CA ALA A 264 47.51 13.50 19.53
C ALA A 264 47.22 15.02 19.64
N GLY A 265 46.18 15.42 20.36
CA GLY A 265 45.63 16.79 20.32
C GLY A 265 45.61 17.49 21.67
N ASP A 266 46.77 17.75 22.28
CA ASP A 266 46.94 18.73 23.36
C ASP A 266 47.46 20.10 22.83
N HIS A 267 47.29 20.35 21.52
CA HIS A 267 47.67 21.59 20.88
C HIS A 267 46.46 22.26 20.21
N HIS A 268 46.05 23.35 20.86
CA HIS A 268 45.18 24.44 20.43
C HIS A 268 44.51 24.31 19.05
N ASN A 269 43.18 24.18 19.05
CA ASN A 269 42.39 24.78 17.98
C ASN A 269 41.13 25.45 18.54
N THR A 270 41.23 26.77 18.68
CA THR A 270 40.14 27.68 19.02
C THR A 270 39.22 27.84 17.81
N THR A 271 38.27 26.93 17.63
CA THR A 271 37.27 27.06 16.56
C THR A 271 36.20 28.07 16.99
N ALA A 272 36.05 29.13 16.20
CA ALA A 272 35.11 30.22 16.40
C ALA A 272 33.68 29.73 16.66
N GLY A 273 33.17 30.06 17.85
CA GLY A 273 31.80 29.75 18.25
C GLY A 273 30.79 30.44 17.34
N HIS A 274 29.94 29.64 16.68
CA HIS A 274 28.63 30.10 16.23
C HIS A 274 27.84 30.53 17.47
N LYS A 275 27.78 31.84 17.75
CA LYS A 275 26.87 32.41 18.74
C LYS A 275 25.46 32.00 18.35
N ARG A 276 24.78 31.27 19.24
CA ARG A 276 23.34 31.03 19.13
C ARG A 276 22.64 32.38 19.00
N PRO A 277 21.68 32.54 18.06
CA PRO A 277 20.93 33.79 17.91
C PRO A 277 20.22 34.10 19.22
N ASP A 278 20.21 35.38 19.59
CA ASP A 278 19.63 35.86 20.85
C ASP A 278 18.13 35.51 20.87
N PRO A 279 17.52 35.14 22.01
CA PRO A 279 16.10 34.79 22.06
C PRO A 279 15.21 35.97 21.63
N ALA A 280 15.71 37.20 21.73
CA ALA A 280 15.06 38.41 21.22
C ALA A 280 14.92 38.38 19.69
N ASP A 281 15.94 37.96 18.95
CA ASP A 281 15.91 37.86 17.49
C ASP A 281 14.90 36.81 17.02
N LEU A 282 14.80 35.71 17.77
CA LEU A 282 13.82 34.65 17.50
C LEU A 282 12.38 35.09 17.80
N ALA A 283 12.18 35.94 18.83
CA ALA A 283 10.87 36.49 19.16
C ALA A 283 10.41 37.49 18.08
N GLU A 284 11.30 38.35 17.60
CA GLU A 284 10.98 39.32 16.55
C GLU A 284 10.68 38.63 15.20
N ALA A 285 11.41 37.57 14.86
CA ALA A 285 11.15 36.77 13.67
C ALA A 285 9.76 36.09 13.71
N ARG A 286 9.31 35.64 14.89
CA ARG A 286 7.95 35.08 15.07
C ARG A 286 6.88 36.15 14.90
N PHE A 287 7.09 37.33 15.48
CA PHE A 287 6.15 38.43 15.39
C PHE A 287 5.96 38.93 13.95
N ARG A 288 7.05 38.99 13.16
CA ARG A 288 6.99 39.34 11.74
C ARG A 288 6.22 38.32 10.90
N ARG A 289 6.35 37.02 11.20
CA ARG A 289 5.56 35.97 10.53
C ARG A 289 4.07 36.09 10.84
N GLN A 290 3.72 36.40 12.08
CA GLN A 290 2.34 36.51 12.52
C GLN A 290 1.63 37.70 11.85
N ARG A 291 2.28 38.86 11.79
CA ARG A 291 1.78 40.02 11.02
C ARG A 291 1.60 39.75 9.54
N ALA A 292 2.51 38.99 8.93
CA ALA A 292 2.40 38.64 7.52
C ALA A 292 1.19 37.73 7.23
N GLN A 293 0.86 36.83 8.18
CA GLN A 293 -0.34 35.99 8.09
C GLN A 293 -1.62 36.80 8.28
N GLU A 294 -1.67 37.68 9.27
CA GLU A 294 -2.83 38.56 9.52
C GLU A 294 -3.07 39.51 8.33
N ALA A 295 -2.02 40.03 7.70
CA ALA A 295 -2.12 40.87 6.51
C ALA A 295 -2.63 40.09 5.27
N ALA A 296 -2.34 38.79 5.18
CA ALA A 296 -2.84 37.94 4.10
C ALA A 296 -4.33 37.58 4.28
N GLU A 297 -4.79 37.46 5.53
CA GLU A 297 -6.19 37.16 5.84
C GLU A 297 -7.10 38.41 5.74
N ALA A 298 -6.56 39.62 5.85
CA ALA A 298 -7.31 40.88 5.83
C ALA A 298 -7.71 41.39 4.42
N VAL A 299 -7.59 40.58 3.36
CA VAL A 299 -8.01 40.99 2.00
C VAL A 299 -9.55 41.03 1.93
N PRO A 300 -10.18 42.20 1.71
CA PRO A 300 -11.63 42.31 1.75
C PRO A 300 -12.28 41.69 0.51
N LEU A 301 -13.23 40.78 0.74
CA LEU A 301 -14.25 40.33 -0.21
C LEU A 301 -15.17 41.50 -0.59
N SER A 302 -14.71 42.42 -1.43
CA SER A 302 -15.52 43.50 -1.99
C SER A 302 -15.08 43.83 -3.41
N ALA A 303 -15.53 43.00 -4.36
CA ALA A 303 -15.66 43.34 -5.78
C ALA A 303 -16.48 42.25 -6.49
N ALA A 304 -17.78 42.18 -6.22
CA ALA A 304 -18.71 41.44 -7.06
C ALA A 304 -18.97 42.24 -8.33
N ALA A 305 -18.34 41.84 -9.43
CA ALA A 305 -18.64 42.36 -10.76
C ALA A 305 -20.02 41.83 -11.24
N PRO A 306 -20.89 42.67 -11.81
CA PRO A 306 -22.17 42.22 -12.35
C PRO A 306 -21.99 41.78 -13.81
N GLY A 307 -22.38 40.54 -14.11
CA GLY A 307 -22.74 40.15 -15.47
C GLY A 307 -22.18 38.82 -15.95
N VAL A 308 -22.89 37.74 -15.66
CA VAL A 308 -23.15 36.65 -16.61
C VAL A 308 -24.49 35.99 -16.22
N ARG A 309 -25.60 36.59 -16.66
CA ARG A 309 -26.90 35.91 -16.78
C ARG A 309 -27.03 35.47 -18.25
N ASN A 310 -27.62 34.30 -18.44
CA ASN A 310 -27.99 33.64 -19.71
C ASN A 310 -26.91 32.81 -20.43
N ARG A 311 -26.91 31.50 -20.14
CA ARG A 311 -26.59 30.42 -21.11
C ARG A 311 -26.98 29.03 -20.59
N PHE A 312 -28.22 28.85 -20.11
CA PHE A 312 -28.71 27.51 -19.72
C PHE A 312 -30.10 27.13 -20.25
N THR A 313 -30.61 27.85 -21.25
CA THR A 313 -31.87 27.54 -21.94
C THR A 313 -31.68 27.54 -23.46
N ALA A 314 -30.84 26.63 -23.96
CA ALA A 314 -30.75 26.34 -25.40
C ALA A 314 -30.05 24.99 -25.68
N LEU A 315 -30.40 23.91 -24.97
CA LEU A 315 -29.92 22.57 -25.33
C LEU A 315 -30.93 21.46 -24.98
N LEU A 316 -32.22 21.70 -25.19
CA LEU A 316 -33.29 20.70 -25.15
C LEU A 316 -34.17 20.80 -26.41
N GLY A 317 -33.53 20.81 -27.58
CA GLY A 317 -34.21 20.71 -28.86
C GLY A 317 -33.28 20.11 -29.91
N SER A 318 -33.72 19.03 -30.55
CA SER A 318 -33.09 18.31 -31.68
C SER A 318 -32.15 17.13 -31.37
N ILE A 319 -32.71 16.02 -30.89
CA ILE A 319 -32.45 14.67 -31.44
C ILE A 319 -33.83 13.98 -31.33
N GLY A 320 -34.56 13.67 -32.40
CA GLY A 320 -34.14 12.98 -33.61
C GLY A 320 -34.69 11.56 -33.53
N ALA A 321 -35.83 11.34 -34.17
CA ALA A 321 -36.54 10.07 -34.20
C ALA A 321 -35.64 8.91 -34.68
N GLY A 322 -35.60 7.84 -33.88
CA GLY A 322 -34.91 6.59 -34.19
C GLY A 322 -35.83 5.41 -33.90
N SER A 323 -36.64 5.06 -34.90
CA SER A 323 -37.52 3.90 -34.95
C SER A 323 -36.71 2.61 -35.10
N ALA A 324 -36.52 1.81 -34.03
CA ALA A 324 -35.98 0.44 -34.13
C ALA A 324 -36.21 -0.44 -32.88
N ALA A 325 -37.33 -0.32 -32.17
CA ALA A 325 -37.58 -1.11 -30.95
C ALA A 325 -39.02 -1.64 -30.79
N ARG A 326 -39.76 -1.84 -31.89
CA ARG A 326 -41.10 -2.45 -31.86
C ARG A 326 -41.19 -3.88 -32.41
N SER A 327 -40.11 -4.47 -32.92
CA SER A 327 -40.21 -5.79 -33.58
C SER A 327 -40.15 -6.98 -32.62
N THR A 328 -39.59 -6.85 -31.41
CA THR A 328 -39.35 -8.02 -30.54
C THR A 328 -40.57 -8.44 -29.72
N ASP A 329 -41.48 -7.51 -29.42
CA ASP A 329 -42.70 -7.82 -28.65
C ASP A 329 -43.81 -8.37 -29.56
N GLU A 330 -43.94 -7.86 -30.79
CA GLU A 330 -44.87 -8.42 -31.78
C GLU A 330 -44.47 -9.85 -32.20
N GLU A 331 -43.17 -10.14 -32.32
CA GLU A 331 -42.70 -11.50 -32.62
C GLU A 331 -42.94 -12.48 -31.46
N ARG A 332 -42.86 -12.01 -30.20
CA ARG A 332 -43.20 -12.82 -29.02
C ARG A 332 -44.69 -13.11 -28.92
N GLU A 333 -45.53 -12.11 -29.18
CA GLU A 333 -46.99 -12.30 -29.17
C GLU A 333 -47.45 -13.22 -30.31
N GLN A 334 -46.85 -13.09 -31.50
CA GLN A 334 -47.13 -14.00 -32.62
C GLN A 334 -46.66 -15.43 -32.35
N GLY A 335 -45.55 -15.62 -31.63
CA GLY A 335 -45.09 -16.94 -31.17
C GLY A 335 -46.09 -17.62 -30.23
N ILE A 336 -46.57 -16.88 -29.23
CA ILE A 336 -47.56 -17.37 -28.26
C ILE A 336 -48.88 -17.73 -28.94
N GLN A 337 -49.34 -16.93 -29.91
CA GLN A 337 -50.57 -17.24 -30.66
C GLN A 337 -50.46 -18.51 -31.52
N ARG A 338 -49.31 -18.76 -32.16
CA ARG A 338 -49.08 -19.99 -32.95
C ARG A 338 -49.07 -21.24 -32.09
N GLU A 339 -48.49 -21.16 -30.89
CA GLU A 339 -48.45 -22.29 -29.95
C GLU A 339 -49.83 -22.62 -29.41
N ARG A 340 -50.65 -21.59 -29.13
CA ARG A 340 -52.05 -21.76 -28.72
C ARG A 340 -52.91 -22.39 -29.82
N GLN A 341 -52.70 -22.01 -31.09
CA GLN A 341 -53.38 -22.64 -32.23
C GLN A 341 -52.97 -24.11 -32.43
N ARG A 342 -51.70 -24.47 -32.19
CA ARG A 342 -51.25 -25.87 -32.22
C ARG A 342 -51.89 -26.71 -31.12
N GLN A 343 -52.00 -26.17 -29.91
CA GLN A 343 -52.64 -26.86 -28.79
C GLN A 343 -54.14 -27.07 -29.03
N LEU A 344 -54.83 -26.10 -29.62
CA LEU A 344 -56.24 -26.25 -30.00
C LEU A 344 -56.45 -27.28 -31.13
N ALA A 345 -55.55 -27.32 -32.12
CA ALA A 345 -55.60 -28.33 -33.18
C ALA A 345 -55.34 -29.75 -32.67
N ALA A 346 -54.50 -29.91 -31.63
CA ALA A 346 -54.23 -31.21 -31.01
C ALA A 346 -55.39 -31.74 -30.15
N LEU A 347 -56.31 -30.86 -29.72
CA LEU A 347 -57.47 -31.23 -28.90
C LEU A 347 -58.76 -31.43 -29.71
N GLY A 348 -58.76 -31.09 -31.00
CA GLY A 348 -59.93 -31.19 -31.88
C GLY A 348 -59.92 -32.37 -32.84
N GLY A 349 -59.06 -33.37 -32.62
CA GLY A 349 -58.92 -34.54 -33.49
C GLY A 349 -59.38 -35.83 -32.81
N ASP A 350 -60.64 -35.90 -32.43
CA ASP A 350 -61.38 -37.15 -32.15
C ASP A 350 -62.89 -36.80 -32.06
N GLU A 351 -63.51 -36.59 -33.21
CA GLU A 351 -64.96 -36.80 -33.42
C GLU A 351 -65.20 -37.46 -34.79
#